data_AF-A0A1V1P5F9-F1
#
_entry.id   AF-A0A1V1P5F9-F1
#
_cell.length_a   1.000
_cell.length_b   1.000
_cell.length_c   1.000
_cell.angle_alpha   90.00
_cell.angle_beta   90.00
_cell.angle_gamma   90.00
#
_symmetry.space_group_name_H-M   'P 1'
#
loop_
_entity.id
_entity.type
_entity.pdbx_description
1 polymer ?
#
loop_
_entity_poly.entity_id
_entity_poly.type
_entity_poly.pdbx_seq_one_letter_code
_entity_poly.pdbx_strand_id
1 'polypeptide(L)'
;MGIPPICVIEAKKDNFEEGWTQALAEMVAISILDRTICYSVVTTGHTWSFGKLDNNRFTKDPTKFSATLNLQEIFNILNWVFDIAK
;
A
#
# COMPACT_ATOMS: atom_id res chain seq x y z
N MET A 1 0.30 20.90 -3.59
CA MET A 1 -0.10 19.64 -2.93
C MET A 1 1.05 18.68 -3.16
N GLY A 2 1.71 18.18 -2.12
CA GLY A 2 2.90 17.34 -2.34
C GLY A 2 2.50 15.91 -2.68
N ILE A 3 3.37 15.26 -3.45
CA ILE A 3 3.32 13.86 -3.84
C ILE A 3 2.88 12.95 -2.68
N PRO A 4 1.71 12.26 -2.77
CA PRO A 4 1.33 11.25 -1.79
C PRO A 4 2.31 10.07 -1.82
N PRO A 5 2.96 9.75 -0.69
CA PRO A 5 3.92 8.65 -0.63
C PRO A 5 3.26 7.28 -0.76
N ILE A 6 4.08 6.30 -1.13
CA ILE A 6 3.73 4.89 -1.18
C ILE A 6 4.66 4.10 -0.25
N CYS A 7 4.08 3.34 0.66
CA CYS A 7 4.79 2.37 1.50
C CYS A 7 4.68 0.99 0.86
N VAL A 8 5.80 0.30 0.63
CA VAL A 8 5.80 -1.06 0.06
C VAL A 8 6.49 -1.99 1.04
N ILE A 9 5.73 -2.94 1.59
CA ILE A 9 6.20 -3.86 2.62
C ILE A 9 6.17 -5.30 2.12
N GLU A 10 7.27 -6.01 2.34
CA GLU A 10 7.33 -7.46 2.16
C GLU A 10 6.69 -8.17 3.36
N ALA A 11 5.63 -8.95 3.11
CA ALA A 11 5.03 -9.84 4.09
C ALA A 11 5.88 -11.11 4.26
N LYS A 12 6.88 -11.03 5.14
CA LYS A 12 7.77 -12.15 5.42
C LYS A 12 6.99 -13.33 6.00
N LYS A 13 7.32 -14.55 5.56
CA LYS A 13 6.67 -15.80 6.00
C LYS A 13 5.14 -15.78 5.84
N ASP A 14 4.66 -15.11 4.79
CA ASP A 14 3.24 -14.88 4.50
C ASP A 14 2.46 -14.19 5.64
N ASN A 15 3.15 -13.51 6.55
CA ASN A 15 2.53 -12.81 7.67
C ASN A 15 2.03 -11.41 7.25
N PHE A 16 0.85 -11.38 6.65
CA PHE A 16 0.22 -10.13 6.21
C PHE A 16 -0.14 -9.19 7.37
N GLU A 17 -0.49 -9.71 8.55
CA GLU A 17 -0.84 -8.86 9.69
C GLU A 17 0.37 -8.05 10.19
N GLU A 18 1.54 -8.69 10.25
CA GLU A 18 2.78 -7.99 10.55
C GLU A 18 3.16 -7.00 9.45
N GLY A 19 3.02 -7.38 8.17
CA GLY A 19 3.21 -6.47 7.04
C GLY A 19 2.30 -5.24 7.10
N TRP A 20 1.03 -5.42 7.46
CA TRP A 20 0.08 -4.32 7.65
C TRP A 20 0.43 -3.45 8.85
N THR A 21 0.93 -4.04 9.93
CA THR A 21 1.39 -3.29 11.10
C THR A 21 2.55 -2.38 10.74
N GLN A 22 3.54 -2.88 9.99
CA GLN A 22 4.68 -2.10 9.50
C GLN A 22 4.21 -0.98 8.55
N ALA A 23 3.36 -1.31 7.57
CA ALA A 23 2.82 -0.34 6.62
C ALA A 23 2.08 0.79 7.34
N LEU A 24 1.19 0.46 8.29
CA LEU A 24 0.41 1.46 9.03
C LEU A 24 1.29 2.34 9.91
N ALA A 25 2.33 1.78 10.55
CA ALA A 25 3.28 2.57 11.32
C ALA A 25 3.98 3.64 10.46
N GLU A 26 4.45 3.28 9.27
CA GLU A 26 5.04 4.23 8.33
C GLU A 26 4.04 5.28 7.83
N MET A 27 2.83 4.85 7.45
CA MET A 27 1.78 5.76 6.99
C MET A 27 1.37 6.78 8.07
N VAL A 28 1.31 6.36 9.34
CA VAL A 28 1.04 7.26 10.46
C VAL A 28 2.21 8.24 10.67
N ALA A 29 3.46 7.77 10.60
CA ALA A 29 4.63 8.66 10.68
C ALA A 29 4.61 9.74 9.58
N ILE A 30 4.20 9.37 8.36
CA ILE A 30 3.99 10.29 7.24
C ILE A 30 2.85 11.28 7.54
N SER A 31 1.75 10.83 8.13
CA SER A 31 0.62 11.70 8.45
C SER A 31 0.97 12.81 9.45
N ILE A 32 1.93 12.53 10.35
CA ILE A 32 2.47 13.51 11.30
C ILE A 32 3.29 14.60 10.59
N LEU A 33 3.81 14.33 9.40
CA LEU A 33 4.54 15.28 8.54
C LEU A 33 3.61 16.03 7.58
N ASP A 34 2.35 16.26 7.97
CA ASP A 34 1.31 16.96 7.21
C ASP A 34 1.01 16.36 5.81
N ARG A 35 1.24 15.05 5.64
CA ARG A 35 0.86 14.30 4.43
C ARG A 35 -0.39 13.46 4.72
N THR A 36 -1.55 14.01 4.37
CA THR A 36 -2.85 13.45 4.75
C THR A 36 -3.30 12.24 3.94
N ILE A 37 -2.62 11.95 2.82
CA ILE A 37 -2.88 10.79 1.96
C ILE A 37 -1.58 10.00 1.79
N CYS A 38 -1.63 8.70 2.11
CA CYS A 38 -0.57 7.74 1.85
C CYS A 38 -1.16 6.44 1.32
N TYR A 39 -0.51 5.84 0.33
CA TYR A 39 -0.87 4.52 -0.19
C TYR A 39 0.07 3.46 0.39
N SER A 40 -0.41 2.22 0.48
CA SER A 40 0.41 1.09 0.92
C SER A 40 0.17 -0.14 0.09
N VAL A 41 1.23 -0.94 0.00
CA VAL A 41 1.24 -2.27 -0.60
C VAL A 41 1.88 -3.22 0.39
N VAL A 42 1.20 -4.33 0.68
CA VAL A 42 1.78 -5.45 1.43
C VAL A 42 1.80 -6.65 0.50
N THR A 43 2.96 -7.25 0.29
CA THR A 43 3.13 -8.32 -0.69
C THR A 43 4.11 -9.40 -0.26
N THR A 44 3.85 -10.64 -0.66
CA THR A 44 4.80 -11.76 -0.55
C THR A 44 5.61 -11.95 -1.83
N GLY A 45 5.49 -11.03 -2.79
CA GLY A 45 5.89 -11.20 -4.18
C GLY A 45 4.87 -12.01 -4.99
N HIS A 46 4.22 -13.00 -4.37
CA HIS A 46 3.18 -13.81 -5.00
C HIS A 46 1.78 -13.23 -4.79
N THR A 47 1.44 -12.82 -3.57
CA THR A 47 0.15 -12.21 -3.25
C THR A 47 0.32 -10.74 -2.92
N TRP A 48 -0.50 -9.89 -3.51
CA TRP A 48 -0.47 -8.43 -3.36
C TRP A 48 -1.77 -7.94 -2.73
N SER A 49 -1.66 -7.03 -1.78
CA SER A 49 -2.80 -6.37 -1.13
C SER A 49 -2.53 -4.87 -0.99
N PHE A 50 -3.58 -4.07 -1.15
CA PHE A 50 -3.47 -2.61 -1.26
C PHE A 50 -4.23 -1.91 -0.14
N GLY A 51 -3.71 -0.77 0.28
CA GLY A 51 -4.29 0.03 1.35
C GLY A 51 -4.10 1.53 1.15
N LYS A 52 -4.90 2.31 1.88
CA LYS A 52 -4.85 3.76 1.88
C LYS A 52 -5.03 4.28 3.30
N LEU A 53 -4.18 5.21 3.71
CA LEU A 53 -4.45 6.10 4.84
C LEU A 53 -4.88 7.45 4.29
N ASP A 54 -6.08 7.89 4.67
CA ASP A 54 -6.63 9.17 4.24
C ASP A 54 -7.30 9.84 5.44
N ASN A 55 -6.78 10.99 5.88
CA ASN A 55 -7.31 11.74 7.02
C ASN A 55 -7.52 10.86 8.26
N ASN A 56 -6.47 10.12 8.67
CA ASN A 56 -6.48 9.16 9.79
C ASN A 56 -7.42 7.96 9.65
N ARG A 57 -8.04 7.75 8.48
CA ARG A 57 -8.83 6.57 8.18
C ARG A 57 -8.03 5.60 7.34
N PHE A 58 -7.62 4.51 7.95
CA PHE A 58 -6.97 3.42 7.23
C PHE A 58 -8.01 2.50 6.60
N THR A 59 -7.86 2.21 5.31
CA THR A 59 -8.72 1.30 4.55
C THR A 59 -7.85 0.28 3.83
N LYS A 60 -8.22 -1.00 3.92
CA LYS A 60 -7.63 -2.09 3.14
C LYS A 60 -8.60 -2.48 2.03
N ASP A 61 -8.09 -2.66 0.81
CA ASP A 61 -8.87 -3.32 -0.22
C ASP A 61 -9.06 -4.80 0.19
N PRO A 62 -10.29 -5.34 0.20
CA PRO A 62 -10.52 -6.74 0.54
C PRO A 62 -9.94 -7.70 -0.51
N THR A 63 -9.69 -7.22 -1.72
CA THR A 63 -9.19 -8.01 -2.85
C THR A 63 -7.71 -8.30 -2.66
N LYS A 64 -7.37 -9.59 -2.78
CA LYS A 64 -5.98 -10.04 -2.87
C LYS A 64 -5.70 -10.44 -4.31
N PHE A 65 -4.59 -9.95 -4.85
CA PHE A 65 -4.19 -10.21 -6.23
C PHE A 65 -3.05 -11.23 -6.24
N SER A 66 -3.13 -12.22 -7.12
CA SER A 66 -2.02 -13.14 -7.36
C SER A 66 -1.14 -12.60 -8.49
N ALA A 67 0.16 -12.49 -8.27
CA ALA A 67 1.11 -12.04 -9.29
C ALA A 67 1.12 -12.95 -10.53
N THR A 68 0.77 -14.23 -10.40
CA THR A 68 0.72 -15.17 -11.52
C THR A 68 -0.57 -15.10 -12.34
N LEU A 69 -1.65 -14.55 -11.77
CA LEU A 69 -2.97 -14.48 -12.41
C LEU A 69 -3.36 -13.04 -12.79
N ASN A 70 -2.93 -12.08 -11.98
CA ASN A 70 -3.41 -10.69 -11.97
C ASN A 70 -2.28 -9.69 -12.27
N LEU A 71 -1.19 -10.12 -12.93
CA LEU A 71 0.01 -9.30 -13.12
C LEU A 71 -0.29 -7.94 -13.75
N GLN A 72 -1.14 -7.91 -14.77
CA GLN A 72 -1.52 -6.67 -15.45
C GLN A 72 -2.32 -5.74 -14.52
N GLU A 73 -3.22 -6.28 -13.71
CA GLU A 73 -4.02 -5.50 -12.77
C GLU A 73 -3.15 -4.91 -11.66
N ILE A 74 -2.22 -5.69 -11.12
CA ILE A 74 -1.22 -5.22 -10.15
C ILE A 74 -0.42 -4.05 -10.75
N PHE A 75 0.09 -4.19 -11.98
CA PHE A 75 0.82 -3.12 -12.65
C PHE A 75 -0.05 -1.89 -12.95
N ASN A 76 -1.31 -2.07 -13.32
CA ASN A 76 -2.23 -0.95 -13.52
C ASN A 76 -2.46 -0.18 -12.22
N ILE A 77 -2.66 -0.88 -11.10
CA ILE A 77 -2.82 -0.26 -9.78
C ILE A 77 -1.53 0.49 -9.39
N LEU A 78 -0.37 -0.14 -9.52
CA LEU A 78 0.91 0.50 -9.21
C LEU A 78 1.15 1.75 -10.08
N ASN A 79 0.90 1.66 -11.39
CA ASN A 79 1.01 2.80 -12.30
C ASN A 79 0.06 3.93 -11.91
N TRP A 80 -1.18 3.61 -11.54
CA TRP A 80 -2.14 4.60 -11.05
C TRP A 80 -1.64 5.28 -9.76
N VAL A 81 -1.14 4.51 -8.79
CA VAL A 81 -0.57 5.06 -7.54
C VAL A 81 0.63 5.95 -7.83
N PHE A 82 1.52 5.56 -8.75
CA PHE A 82 2.66 6.40 -9.14
C PHE A 82 2.25 7.67 -9.88
N ASP A 83 1.17 7.64 -10.65
CA ASP A 83 0.72 8.81 -11.41
C ASP A 83 0.08 9.87 -10.52
N ILE A 84 -0.73 9.45 -9.53
CA ILE A 84 -1.27 10.37 -8.51
C ILE A 84 -0.23 10.82 -7.49
N ALA A 85 0.90 10.11 -7.41
CA ALA A 85 2.08 10.45 -6.62
C ALA A 85 3.12 11.27 -7.40
N LYS A 86 2.76 11.92 -8.51
CA LYS A 86 3.61 12.91 -9.19
C LYS A 86 3.35 14.34 -8.71
#